data_AF-A0A930IVZ3-F1
#
_entry.id   AF-A0A930IVZ3-F1
#
_cell.length_a   1.000
_cell.length_b   1.000
_cell.length_c   1.000
_cell.angle_alpha   90.00
_cell.angle_beta   90.00
_cell.angle_gamma   90.00
#
_symmetry.space_group_name_H-M   'P 1'
#
loop_
_entity.id
_entity.type
_entity.pdbx_description
1 polymer ?
#
loop_
_entity_poly.entity_id
_entity_poly.type
_entity_poly.pdbx_seq_one_letter_code
_entity_poly.pdbx_strand_id
1 'polypeptide(L)'
;MATKIKSKGNIVRVVGSEKLKEEMSYLESQGYAVLRPGGIKSNDASDETWHDFFSNQMTAGVGGGKGGRKSVPTLFASSGSEQAVSEDVGTKGLGWIEWGVGNRLPNVVSLLCGILPYTAAGLKFNTDLCAGLGPEPMYRYTQYVGGNITTKEIPYSEASKLISGLIIDRLREIKNLENSDSSVFGTIIKNDNTTLIAQLNKEIEDLKIDLSVWERTAPEVAEFQERNNLAQTFLQLSGDTQMLGMCFPELQLNSQELDERGKPVKTTLWKPKVVGIGYRSAHTCRLERMDDQNKINYVYVSNRWLDQPVASVQEASSKVVAYPALSIQTPLADLKAAIRKARDKNVSAKNRPTRFIFPSSYPTVGRPYYPSPAWHSVFVGDVYEYIATIISDRFNRRKNSNVIGRVIYIHNDYMQQLFIQAQAQSDADKQNEIRDKLYKDINTWLSNRDNSGQSLLAFTFMGTDGKEHKSFEIVEVESSSKSVADANEKETAEVASIIFMAMGLDAKLLGSTPLSLVGQSSGTDLRIRFGVKQVQMAPTQKIMLKSLEVASRFNEWDKHLVWRINREVLTTLDSSKTGITQKEEET
;
A
#
# COMPACT_ATOMS: atom_id res chain seq x y z
N MET A 1 33.27 48.54 4.19
CA MET A 1 31.90 48.95 4.57
C MET A 1 31.00 48.62 3.39
N ALA A 2 30.25 47.50 3.45
CA ALA A 2 28.80 47.46 3.71
C ALA A 2 28.01 48.25 2.63
N THR A 3 27.02 47.74 1.88
CA THR A 3 26.00 46.73 2.22
C THR A 3 25.28 46.25 0.94
N LYS A 4 24.87 44.97 0.93
CA LYS A 4 23.96 44.33 -0.03
C LYS A 4 22.57 45.00 -0.07
N ILE A 5 21.96 45.13 -1.25
CA ILE A 5 20.49 45.27 -1.38
C ILE A 5 19.94 43.99 -2.00
N LYS A 6 19.03 43.37 -1.25
CA LYS A 6 18.37 42.09 -1.49
C LYS A 6 17.39 42.18 -2.68
N SER A 7 17.31 41.08 -3.42
CA SER A 7 16.27 40.80 -4.42
C SER A 7 14.87 40.90 -3.81
N LYS A 8 14.02 41.71 -4.42
CA LYS A 8 12.58 41.80 -4.12
C LYS A 8 11.94 40.43 -4.44
N GLY A 9 11.37 39.80 -3.43
CA GLY A 9 10.42 38.69 -3.63
C GLY A 9 9.20 39.19 -4.39
N ASN A 10 8.71 38.38 -5.31
CA ASN A 10 7.45 38.61 -6.01
C ASN A 10 6.30 38.60 -5.00
N ILE A 11 5.95 39.78 -4.49
CA ILE A 11 4.62 40.01 -3.93
C ILE A 11 3.67 39.95 -5.12
N VAL A 12 2.97 38.83 -5.28
CA VAL A 12 1.79 38.78 -6.14
C VAL A 12 0.75 39.67 -5.48
N ARG A 13 0.77 40.96 -5.81
CA ARG A 13 -0.39 41.83 -5.60
C ARG A 13 -1.52 41.19 -6.38
N VAL A 14 -2.62 40.86 -5.70
CA VAL A 14 -3.86 40.47 -6.36
C VAL A 14 -4.25 41.63 -7.27
N VAL A 15 -3.97 41.49 -8.56
CA VAL A 15 -4.44 42.42 -9.58
C VAL A 15 -5.91 42.09 -9.72
N GLY A 16 -6.79 42.96 -9.21
CA GLY A 16 -8.22 42.88 -9.52
C GLY A 16 -8.39 42.73 -11.02
N SER A 17 -9.31 41.86 -11.45
CA SER A 17 -9.59 41.60 -12.87
C SER A 17 -9.77 42.92 -13.62
N GLU A 18 -9.38 43.00 -14.90
CA GLU A 18 -9.51 44.23 -15.70
C GLU A 18 -10.93 44.78 -15.66
N LYS A 19 -11.94 43.90 -15.64
CA LYS A 19 -13.35 44.23 -15.41
C LYS A 19 -13.62 44.97 -14.09
N LEU A 20 -12.95 44.60 -13.00
CA LEU A 20 -13.11 45.27 -11.70
C LEU A 20 -12.59 46.71 -11.77
N LYS A 21 -11.51 46.95 -12.53
CA LYS A 21 -10.94 48.29 -12.70
C LYS A 21 -11.79 49.17 -13.62
N GLU A 22 -12.33 48.58 -14.68
CA GLU A 22 -13.27 49.26 -15.58
C GLU A 22 -14.54 49.68 -14.85
N GLU A 23 -15.11 48.77 -14.06
CA GLU A 23 -16.35 49.04 -13.31
C GLU A 23 -16.13 50.01 -12.14
N MET A 24 -14.99 49.92 -11.44
CA MET A 24 -14.60 50.91 -10.44
C MET A 24 -14.46 52.31 -11.05
N SER A 25 -13.88 52.42 -12.25
CA SER A 25 -13.70 53.72 -12.92
C SER A 25 -15.02 54.30 -13.43
N TYR A 26 -15.93 53.44 -13.90
CA TYR A 26 -17.28 53.83 -14.30
C TYR A 26 -18.10 54.36 -13.10
N LEU A 27 -18.00 53.72 -11.93
CA LEU A 27 -18.78 54.09 -10.76
C LEU A 27 -18.18 55.27 -9.98
N GLU A 28 -16.86 55.47 -10.00
CA GLU A 28 -16.23 56.72 -9.53
C GLU A 28 -16.76 57.92 -10.33
N SER A 29 -17.05 57.74 -11.63
CA SER A 29 -17.66 58.79 -12.47
C SER A 29 -19.12 59.12 -12.10
N GLN A 30 -19.80 58.22 -11.37
CA GLN A 30 -21.18 58.39 -10.89
C GLN A 30 -21.24 58.82 -9.41
N GLY A 31 -20.10 59.12 -8.77
CA GLY A 31 -20.07 59.67 -7.41
C GLY A 31 -20.02 58.64 -6.27
N TYR A 32 -19.71 57.37 -6.54
CA TYR A 32 -19.52 56.33 -5.53
C TYR A 32 -18.09 56.36 -4.92
N ALA A 33 -17.95 56.08 -3.62
CA ALA A 33 -16.66 56.02 -2.93
C ALA A 33 -16.30 54.58 -2.50
N VAL A 34 -15.09 54.13 -2.82
CA VAL A 34 -14.61 52.76 -2.51
C VAL A 34 -13.80 52.74 -1.21
N LEU A 35 -14.31 52.08 -0.17
CA LEU A 35 -13.59 51.83 1.09
C LEU A 35 -12.81 50.50 0.98
N ARG A 36 -11.48 50.56 1.14
CA ARG A 36 -10.63 49.36 1.22
C ARG A 36 -10.46 48.93 2.68
N PRO A 37 -10.57 47.62 3.01
CA PRO A 37 -10.23 47.13 4.33
C PRO A 37 -8.75 47.41 4.64
N GLY A 38 -8.51 48.22 5.68
CA GLY A 38 -7.17 48.46 6.19
C GLY A 38 -6.61 47.21 6.88
N GLY A 39 -5.46 46.73 6.41
CA GLY A 39 -4.51 45.95 7.20
C GLY A 39 -4.84 44.47 7.45
N ILE A 40 -4.73 43.62 6.44
CA ILE A 40 -4.42 42.20 6.66
C ILE A 40 -2.89 42.05 6.54
N LYS A 41 -2.21 41.99 7.69
CA LYS A 41 -0.82 41.52 7.76
C LYS A 41 -0.86 40.00 7.78
N SER A 42 -0.48 39.34 6.68
CA SER A 42 -0.18 37.90 6.72
C SER A 42 1.10 37.71 7.52
N ASN A 43 1.05 36.90 8.58
CA ASN A 43 2.24 36.49 9.32
C ASN A 43 3.16 35.68 8.39
N ASP A 44 4.33 36.23 8.09
CA ASP A 44 5.45 35.52 7.47
C ASP A 44 6.03 34.52 8.47
N ALA A 45 5.40 33.35 8.63
CA ALA A 45 6.16 32.15 8.91
C ALA A 45 6.80 31.71 7.59
N SER A 46 8.04 31.27 7.60
CA SER A 46 8.70 30.74 6.40
C SER A 46 7.90 29.55 5.87
N ASP A 47 7.03 29.78 4.89
CA ASP A 47 6.17 28.76 4.27
C ASP A 47 7.05 27.76 3.50
N GLU A 48 7.57 26.73 4.19
CA GLU A 48 8.01 25.52 3.51
C GLU A 48 6.81 24.95 2.77
N THR A 49 6.88 24.94 1.45
CA THR A 49 5.80 24.37 0.64
C THR A 49 5.84 22.85 0.73
N TRP A 50 4.71 22.19 0.50
CA TRP A 50 4.68 20.72 0.38
C TRP A 50 5.70 20.21 -0.66
N HIS A 51 5.91 20.98 -1.73
CA HIS A 51 6.96 20.77 -2.71
C HIS A 51 8.35 20.72 -2.05
N ASP A 52 8.72 21.76 -1.30
CA ASP A 52 10.02 21.79 -0.60
C ASP A 52 10.17 20.62 0.40
N PHE A 53 9.10 20.26 1.11
CA PHE A 53 9.10 19.12 2.02
C PHE A 53 9.39 17.79 1.29
N PHE A 54 8.64 17.46 0.24
CA PHE A 54 8.82 16.20 -0.48
C PHE A 54 10.17 16.15 -1.18
N SER A 55 10.58 17.25 -1.82
CA SER A 55 11.91 17.36 -2.45
C SER A 55 13.02 17.11 -1.42
N ASN A 56 12.91 17.67 -0.22
CA ASN A 56 13.85 17.43 0.86
C ASN A 56 13.88 15.96 1.29
N GLN A 57 12.72 15.29 1.45
CA GLN A 57 12.71 13.86 1.82
C GLN A 57 13.38 12.97 0.76
N MET A 58 13.26 13.36 -0.51
CA MET A 58 13.75 12.63 -1.68
C MET A 58 15.25 12.84 -1.96
N THR A 59 15.79 14.00 -1.58
CA THR A 59 17.15 14.45 -1.92
C THR A 59 18.05 14.73 -0.72
N ALA A 60 17.53 14.70 0.51
CA ALA A 60 18.31 14.93 1.72
C ALA A 60 19.55 14.03 1.73
N GLY A 61 20.74 14.60 1.94
CA GLY A 61 22.01 13.88 1.94
C GLY A 61 23.00 14.33 0.87
N VAL A 62 22.56 15.07 -0.17
CA VAL A 62 23.45 15.72 -1.14
C VAL A 62 23.25 17.23 -1.05
N GLY A 63 24.18 17.93 -0.39
CA GLY A 63 24.32 19.39 -0.32
C GLY A 63 23.05 20.20 -0.64
N GLY A 64 22.23 20.47 0.39
CA GLY A 64 20.99 21.24 0.30
C GLY A 64 21.19 22.66 -0.23
N GLY A 65 21.20 22.78 -1.55
CA GLY A 65 21.18 24.05 -2.26
C GLY A 65 20.17 23.96 -3.40
N LYS A 66 19.63 25.12 -3.80
CA LYS A 66 18.63 25.31 -4.87
C LYS A 66 19.02 24.71 -6.26
N GLY A 67 20.16 24.03 -6.38
CA GLY A 67 20.66 23.33 -7.57
C GLY A 67 20.42 21.80 -7.59
N GLY A 68 19.84 21.18 -6.55
CA GLY A 68 19.57 19.72 -6.50
C GLY A 68 18.55 19.20 -7.53
N ARG A 69 17.87 20.10 -8.25
CA ARG A 69 16.82 19.80 -9.24
C ARG A 69 17.25 18.99 -10.48
N LYS A 70 18.54 18.68 -10.66
CA LYS A 70 19.04 17.93 -11.83
C LYS A 70 19.64 16.56 -11.50
N SER A 71 19.57 16.12 -10.25
CA SER A 71 20.07 14.80 -9.83
C SER A 71 18.93 13.82 -9.61
N VAL A 72 19.08 12.59 -10.11
CA VAL A 72 18.19 11.46 -9.78
C VAL A 72 18.05 11.39 -8.26
N PRO A 73 16.82 11.28 -7.70
CA PRO A 73 16.60 11.14 -6.26
C PRO A 73 17.51 10.07 -5.67
N THR A 74 18.52 10.53 -4.92
CA THR A 74 19.59 9.66 -4.42
C THR A 74 19.08 8.64 -3.41
N LEU A 75 17.92 8.89 -2.80
CA LEU A 75 17.22 7.93 -1.94
C LEU A 75 17.09 6.54 -2.60
N PHE A 76 16.77 6.50 -3.90
CA PHE A 76 16.51 5.26 -4.65
C PHE A 76 17.76 4.64 -5.29
N ALA A 77 18.97 5.07 -4.94
CA ALA A 77 20.20 4.43 -5.41
C ALA A 77 20.21 2.91 -5.09
N SER A 78 20.92 2.11 -5.90
CA SER A 78 20.95 0.63 -5.87
C SER A 78 21.03 0.04 -4.45
N SER A 79 21.94 0.60 -3.65
CA SER A 79 22.19 0.33 -2.23
C SER A 79 23.18 1.39 -1.72
N GLY A 80 23.15 1.71 -0.42
CA GLY A 80 24.07 2.68 0.18
C GLY A 80 25.40 2.07 0.60
N SER A 81 26.08 2.73 1.53
CA SER A 81 27.38 2.29 2.05
C SER A 81 27.26 1.10 3.02
N GLU A 82 28.34 0.35 3.19
CA GLU A 82 28.44 -0.66 4.24
C GLU A 82 28.63 0.02 5.61
N GLN A 83 27.88 -0.46 6.60
CA GLN A 83 27.95 0.01 7.98
C GLN A 83 28.46 -1.12 8.88
N ALA A 84 29.59 -0.87 9.54
CA ALA A 84 30.21 -1.84 10.42
C ALA A 84 29.34 -2.15 11.65
N VAL A 85 29.43 -3.39 12.13
CA VAL A 85 28.82 -3.85 13.38
C VAL A 85 29.93 -4.32 14.32
N SER A 86 29.64 -4.42 15.62
CA SER A 86 30.55 -5.04 16.60
C SER A 86 31.05 -6.41 16.11
N GLU A 87 32.31 -6.74 16.39
CA GLU A 87 32.95 -7.99 15.93
C GLU A 87 32.20 -9.27 16.36
N ASP A 88 31.37 -9.19 17.40
CA ASP A 88 30.61 -10.32 17.95
C ASP A 88 29.26 -10.60 17.24
N VAL A 89 28.86 -9.78 16.26
CA VAL A 89 27.52 -9.84 15.65
C VAL A 89 27.62 -10.02 14.13
N GLY A 90 27.11 -11.15 13.63
CA GLY A 90 27.16 -11.49 12.20
C GLY A 90 28.47 -12.16 11.82
N THR A 91 28.88 -12.02 10.56
CA THR A 91 30.17 -12.53 10.07
C THR A 91 31.28 -11.53 10.41
N LYS A 92 32.38 -12.03 10.96
CA LYS A 92 33.52 -11.18 11.34
C LYS A 92 34.04 -10.38 10.13
N GLY A 93 34.03 -9.05 10.25
CA GLY A 93 34.51 -8.14 9.21
C GLY A 93 33.47 -7.80 8.13
N LEU A 94 32.23 -8.27 8.24
CA LEU A 94 31.12 -7.89 7.37
C LEU A 94 30.13 -7.01 8.13
N GLY A 95 29.74 -5.88 7.53
CA GLY A 95 28.69 -5.00 8.00
C GLY A 95 27.34 -5.29 7.37
N TRP A 96 26.37 -4.41 7.64
CA TRP A 96 25.10 -4.38 6.91
C TRP A 96 25.13 -3.31 5.82
N ILE A 97 24.36 -3.53 4.76
CA ILE A 97 24.23 -2.60 3.64
C ILE A 97 23.04 -1.65 3.89
N GLU A 98 23.26 -0.36 3.67
CA GLU A 98 22.22 0.65 3.76
C GLU A 98 21.13 0.47 2.70
N TRP A 99 19.87 0.58 3.13
CA TRP A 99 18.72 0.59 2.23
C TRP A 99 18.40 2.03 1.81
N GLY A 100 18.94 2.42 0.65
CA GLY A 100 18.93 3.79 0.16
C GLY A 100 19.88 4.72 0.91
N VAL A 101 20.03 5.96 0.44
CA VAL A 101 21.00 6.90 1.00
C VAL A 101 20.68 7.28 2.45
N GLY A 102 21.64 7.03 3.34
CA GLY A 102 21.48 7.24 4.78
C GLY A 102 20.49 6.26 5.42
N ASN A 103 20.22 5.11 4.79
CA ASN A 103 19.38 4.04 5.30
C ASN A 103 17.89 4.38 5.52
N ARG A 104 17.39 5.41 4.84
CA ARG A 104 16.06 6.00 5.09
C ARG A 104 14.96 5.52 4.15
N LEU A 105 15.27 4.74 3.11
CA LEU A 105 14.30 4.41 2.06
C LEU A 105 13.01 3.76 2.61
N PRO A 106 13.06 2.72 3.47
CA PRO A 106 11.83 2.10 3.98
C PRO A 106 10.90 3.10 4.66
N ASN A 107 11.47 3.97 5.50
CA ASN A 107 10.72 4.93 6.29
C ASN A 107 10.13 6.06 5.44
N VAL A 108 10.95 6.65 4.56
CA VAL A 108 10.49 7.73 3.68
C VAL A 108 9.41 7.22 2.73
N VAL A 109 9.58 6.05 2.12
CA VAL A 109 8.55 5.49 1.23
C VAL A 109 7.25 5.23 1.98
N SER A 110 7.30 4.68 3.20
CA SER A 110 6.10 4.43 4.00
C SER A 110 5.38 5.73 4.39
N LEU A 111 6.14 6.77 4.79
CA LEU A 111 5.60 8.09 5.09
C LEU A 111 4.90 8.69 3.86
N LEU A 112 5.57 8.71 2.70
CA LEU A 112 5.00 9.26 1.47
C LEU A 112 3.76 8.46 1.01
N CYS A 113 3.76 7.13 1.16
CA CYS A 113 2.57 6.32 0.86
C CYS A 113 1.35 6.76 1.67
N GLY A 114 1.55 7.07 2.95
CA GLY A 114 0.48 7.43 3.88
C GLY A 114 -0.06 8.86 3.72
N ILE A 115 0.73 9.78 3.14
CA ILE A 115 0.34 11.19 2.99
C ILE A 115 -0.69 11.37 1.86
N LEU A 116 -0.49 10.71 0.71
CA LEU A 116 -1.42 10.83 -0.41
C LEU A 116 -2.48 9.70 -0.41
N PRO A 117 -3.78 10.03 -0.45
CA PRO A 117 -4.84 9.02 -0.52
C PRO A 117 -4.73 8.07 -1.72
N TYR A 118 -4.23 8.55 -2.86
CA TYR A 118 -4.08 7.76 -4.08
C TYR A 118 -3.08 6.60 -3.88
N THR A 119 -1.91 6.88 -3.31
CA THR A 119 -0.91 5.86 -3.00
C THR A 119 -1.36 4.96 -1.87
N ALA A 120 -1.98 5.51 -0.82
CA ALA A 120 -2.48 4.73 0.31
C ALA A 120 -3.56 3.72 -0.10
N ALA A 121 -4.56 4.16 -0.88
CA ALA A 121 -5.64 3.31 -1.36
C ALA A 121 -5.13 2.22 -2.31
N GLY A 122 -4.24 2.58 -3.23
CA GLY A 122 -3.65 1.61 -4.15
C GLY A 122 -2.80 0.56 -3.43
N LEU A 123 -1.99 0.97 -2.45
CA LEU A 123 -1.13 0.06 -1.69
C LEU A 123 -1.98 -0.90 -0.85
N LYS A 124 -3.01 -0.38 -0.18
CA LYS A 124 -3.95 -1.20 0.60
C LYS A 124 -4.63 -2.23 -0.30
N PHE A 125 -5.19 -1.81 -1.43
CA PHE A 125 -5.86 -2.71 -2.37
C PHE A 125 -4.93 -3.83 -2.86
N ASN A 126 -3.71 -3.49 -3.29
CA ASN A 126 -2.73 -4.48 -3.74
C ASN A 126 -2.33 -5.44 -2.61
N THR A 127 -2.22 -4.94 -1.38
CA THR A 127 -1.86 -5.73 -0.20
C THR A 127 -2.96 -6.74 0.15
N ASP A 128 -4.20 -6.26 0.25
CA ASP A 128 -5.36 -7.08 0.57
C ASP A 128 -5.57 -8.16 -0.51
N LEU A 129 -5.42 -7.79 -1.80
CA LEU A 129 -5.55 -8.73 -2.91
C LEU A 129 -4.43 -9.77 -2.94
N CYS A 130 -3.20 -9.37 -2.62
CA CYS A 130 -2.05 -10.27 -2.59
C CYS A 130 -2.18 -11.28 -1.43
N ALA A 131 -2.58 -10.82 -0.25
CA ALA A 131 -2.78 -11.65 0.93
C ALA A 131 -3.97 -12.61 0.79
N GLY A 132 -5.07 -12.15 0.16
CA GLY A 132 -6.31 -12.90 0.05
C GLY A 132 -6.84 -13.34 1.43
N LEU A 133 -7.37 -14.56 1.52
CA LEU A 133 -7.76 -15.19 2.79
C LEU A 133 -6.56 -15.73 3.59
N GLY A 134 -5.34 -15.55 3.06
CA GLY A 134 -4.13 -16.17 3.57
C GLY A 134 -3.84 -17.53 2.91
N PRO A 135 -2.71 -18.15 3.29
CA PRO A 135 -2.31 -19.43 2.74
C PRO A 135 -3.06 -20.59 3.40
N GLU A 136 -3.57 -21.49 2.59
CA GLU A 136 -4.25 -22.72 2.99
C GLU A 136 -3.50 -23.95 2.49
N PRO A 137 -3.45 -25.03 3.28
CA PRO A 137 -2.90 -26.31 2.87
C PRO A 137 -3.90 -27.05 1.97
N MET A 138 -3.45 -27.42 0.78
CA MET A 138 -4.21 -28.17 -0.21
C MET A 138 -3.53 -29.51 -0.50
N TYR A 139 -4.33 -30.53 -0.82
CA TYR A 139 -3.87 -31.81 -1.33
C TYR A 139 -3.95 -31.82 -2.85
N ARG A 140 -2.78 -31.91 -3.51
CA ARG A 140 -2.69 -31.97 -4.97
C ARG A 140 -2.70 -33.41 -5.45
N TYR A 141 -3.65 -33.74 -6.33
CA TYR A 141 -3.76 -35.05 -6.96
C TYR A 141 -4.03 -34.93 -8.46
N THR A 142 -3.80 -36.00 -9.21
CA THR A 142 -4.07 -36.06 -10.65
C THR A 142 -5.30 -36.91 -10.91
N GLN A 143 -6.20 -36.43 -11.75
CA GLN A 143 -7.40 -37.14 -12.19
C GLN A 143 -7.38 -37.31 -13.71
N TYR A 144 -7.68 -38.52 -14.19
CA TYR A 144 -7.91 -38.77 -15.60
C TYR A 144 -9.37 -38.44 -15.93
N VAL A 145 -9.61 -37.46 -16.80
CA VAL A 145 -10.97 -37.07 -17.23
C VAL A 145 -10.97 -36.97 -18.75
N GLY A 146 -11.76 -37.81 -19.42
CA GLY A 146 -12.00 -37.72 -20.86
C GLY A 146 -10.74 -37.82 -21.74
N GLY A 147 -9.72 -38.57 -21.32
CA GLY A 147 -8.45 -38.71 -22.06
C GLY A 147 -7.34 -37.75 -21.64
N ASN A 148 -7.65 -36.73 -20.81
CA ASN A 148 -6.68 -35.75 -20.33
C ASN A 148 -6.35 -35.97 -18.84
N ILE A 149 -5.05 -35.84 -18.50
CA ILE A 149 -4.59 -35.79 -17.11
C ILE A 149 -4.77 -34.36 -16.60
N THR A 150 -5.70 -34.17 -15.66
CA THR A 150 -5.91 -32.88 -15.00
C THR A 150 -5.35 -32.95 -13.58
N THR A 151 -4.71 -31.87 -13.14
CA THR A 151 -4.27 -31.73 -11.74
C THR A 151 -5.37 -31.00 -10.98
N LYS A 152 -5.77 -31.54 -9.83
CA LYS A 152 -6.78 -30.94 -8.95
C LYS A 152 -6.22 -30.75 -7.56
N GLU A 153 -6.81 -29.81 -6.84
CA GLU A 153 -6.44 -29.45 -5.48
C GLU A 153 -7.69 -29.38 -4.63
N ILE A 154 -7.67 -30.02 -3.46
CA ILE A 154 -8.75 -29.98 -2.46
C ILE A 154 -8.17 -29.56 -1.10
N PRO A 155 -8.99 -29.05 -0.16
CA PRO A 155 -8.52 -28.77 1.19
C PRO A 155 -7.83 -29.99 1.82
N TYR A 156 -6.66 -29.79 2.42
CA TYR A 156 -5.85 -30.91 2.93
C TYR A 156 -6.56 -31.69 4.06
N SER A 157 -7.43 -31.04 4.83
CA SER A 157 -8.26 -31.65 5.87
C SER A 157 -9.25 -32.69 5.32
N GLU A 158 -9.67 -32.56 4.06
CA GLU A 158 -10.65 -33.44 3.42
C GLU A 158 -10.01 -34.56 2.59
N ALA A 159 -8.69 -34.54 2.43
CA ALA A 159 -7.97 -35.47 1.56
C ALA A 159 -8.14 -36.94 1.97
N SER A 160 -8.35 -37.24 3.25
CA SER A 160 -8.64 -38.60 3.72
C SER A 160 -9.88 -39.21 3.07
N LYS A 161 -10.95 -38.42 2.90
CA LYS A 161 -12.19 -38.87 2.26
C LYS A 161 -11.97 -39.15 0.79
N LEU A 162 -11.20 -38.30 0.11
CA LEU A 162 -10.84 -38.49 -1.30
C LEU A 162 -10.02 -39.77 -1.48
N ILE A 163 -8.93 -39.93 -0.72
CA ILE A 163 -8.04 -41.10 -0.83
C ILE A 163 -8.82 -42.39 -0.53
N SER A 164 -9.63 -42.39 0.54
CA SER A 164 -10.47 -43.54 0.90
C SER A 164 -11.51 -43.85 -0.19
N GLY A 165 -12.13 -42.83 -0.78
CA GLY A 165 -13.05 -42.98 -1.90
C GLY A 165 -12.39 -43.61 -3.13
N LEU A 166 -11.20 -43.14 -3.50
CA LEU A 166 -10.42 -43.69 -4.61
C LEU A 166 -10.06 -45.16 -4.39
N ILE A 167 -9.67 -45.54 -3.16
CA ILE A 167 -9.40 -46.94 -2.81
C ILE A 167 -10.66 -47.81 -3.01
N ILE A 168 -11.81 -47.33 -2.55
CA ILE A 168 -13.08 -48.07 -2.70
C ILE A 168 -13.46 -48.23 -4.17
N ASP A 169 -13.29 -47.18 -4.98
CA ASP A 169 -13.64 -47.23 -6.39
C ASP A 169 -12.71 -48.19 -7.17
N ARG A 170 -11.42 -48.20 -6.88
CA ARG A 170 -10.48 -49.17 -7.45
C ARG A 170 -10.79 -50.61 -7.03
N LEU A 171 -11.19 -50.83 -5.79
CA LEU A 171 -11.65 -52.15 -5.33
C LEU A 171 -12.95 -52.61 -6.04
N ARG A 172 -13.87 -51.67 -6.34
CA ARG A 172 -15.07 -51.98 -7.13
C ARG A 172 -14.72 -52.32 -8.58
N GLU A 173 -13.76 -51.63 -9.18
CA GLU A 173 -13.26 -51.94 -10.53
C GLU A 173 -12.68 -53.35 -10.60
N ILE A 174 -11.84 -53.74 -9.63
CA ILE A 174 -11.31 -55.11 -9.53
C ILE A 174 -12.46 -56.12 -9.43
N LYS A 175 -13.43 -55.88 -8.53
CA LYS A 175 -14.59 -56.78 -8.38
C LYS A 175 -15.42 -56.91 -9.66
N ASN A 176 -15.56 -55.84 -10.43
CA ASN A 176 -16.28 -55.86 -11.70
C ASN A 176 -15.54 -56.66 -12.78
N LEU A 177 -14.21 -56.52 -12.84
CA LEU A 177 -13.36 -57.30 -13.75
C LEU A 177 -13.41 -58.80 -13.41
N GLU A 178 -13.31 -59.15 -12.13
CA GLU A 178 -13.42 -60.54 -11.66
C GLU A 178 -14.79 -61.18 -12.00
N ASN A 179 -15.89 -60.42 -11.93
CA ASN A 179 -17.22 -60.93 -12.28
C ASN A 179 -17.42 -61.11 -13.79
N SER A 180 -16.72 -60.32 -14.62
CA SER A 180 -16.80 -60.37 -16.08
C SER A 180 -16.15 -61.61 -16.71
N ASP A 181 -15.28 -62.30 -15.95
CA ASP A 181 -14.58 -63.53 -16.35
C ASP A 181 -15.49 -64.78 -16.42
N SER A 182 -16.78 -64.65 -16.13
CA SER A 182 -17.77 -65.75 -16.14
C SER A 182 -18.36 -66.10 -17.53
N SER A 183 -17.96 -65.42 -18.61
CA SER A 183 -18.46 -65.68 -19.97
C SER A 183 -17.51 -66.54 -20.84
N VAL A 184 -18.09 -67.44 -21.64
CA VAL A 184 -17.46 -68.63 -22.27
C VAL A 184 -16.47 -68.33 -23.42
N PHE A 185 -16.25 -67.07 -23.81
CA PHE A 185 -15.50 -66.69 -25.04
C PHE A 185 -14.08 -66.10 -24.82
N GLY A 186 -13.51 -66.21 -23.62
CA GLY A 186 -12.49 -65.26 -23.13
C GLY A 186 -11.03 -65.71 -22.96
N THR A 187 -10.42 -66.57 -23.79
CA THR A 187 -9.02 -66.98 -23.54
C THR A 187 -7.99 -65.85 -23.77
N ILE A 188 -8.28 -64.89 -24.67
CA ILE A 188 -7.43 -63.70 -24.91
C ILE A 188 -7.71 -62.59 -23.88
N ILE A 189 -8.98 -62.40 -23.50
CA ILE A 189 -9.43 -61.38 -22.53
C ILE A 189 -8.88 -61.64 -21.11
N LYS A 190 -8.64 -62.91 -20.76
CA LYS A 190 -8.10 -63.32 -19.44
C LYS A 190 -6.71 -62.76 -19.15
N ASN A 191 -5.82 -62.69 -20.15
CA ASN A 191 -4.47 -62.17 -19.95
C ASN A 191 -4.47 -60.66 -19.71
N ASP A 192 -5.30 -59.92 -20.46
CA ASP A 192 -5.44 -58.47 -20.31
C ASP A 192 -6.07 -58.10 -18.95
N ASN A 193 -7.14 -58.80 -18.53
CA ASN A 193 -7.77 -58.59 -17.22
C ASN A 193 -6.81 -58.85 -16.05
N THR A 194 -5.98 -59.90 -16.13
CA THR A 194 -5.00 -60.22 -15.08
C THR A 194 -3.95 -59.13 -14.94
N THR A 195 -3.46 -58.57 -16.07
CA THR A 195 -2.51 -57.45 -16.04
C THR A 195 -3.12 -56.16 -15.48
N LEU A 196 -4.38 -55.87 -15.82
CA LEU A 196 -5.11 -54.71 -15.32
C LEU A 196 -5.38 -54.80 -13.82
N ILE A 197 -5.77 -55.98 -13.31
CA ILE A 197 -5.96 -56.22 -11.88
C ILE A 197 -4.64 -56.04 -11.12
N ALA A 198 -3.50 -56.47 -11.68
CA ALA A 198 -2.19 -56.25 -11.08
C ALA A 198 -1.83 -54.75 -11.00
N GLN A 199 -2.16 -53.96 -12.04
CA GLN A 199 -1.97 -52.51 -12.04
C GLN A 199 -2.85 -51.82 -10.98
N LEU A 200 -4.14 -52.17 -10.92
CA LEU A 200 -5.08 -51.62 -9.93
C LEU A 200 -4.68 -51.95 -8.49
N ASN A 201 -4.18 -53.16 -8.24
CA ASN A 201 -3.66 -53.54 -6.92
C ASN A 201 -2.45 -52.69 -6.50
N LYS A 202 -1.56 -52.38 -7.44
CA LYS A 202 -0.43 -51.48 -7.20
C LYS A 202 -0.90 -50.06 -6.89
N GLU A 203 -1.88 -49.54 -7.64
CA GLU A 203 -2.48 -48.22 -7.36
C GLU A 203 -3.11 -48.19 -5.95
N ILE A 204 -3.80 -49.26 -5.54
CA ILE A 204 -4.36 -49.37 -4.19
C ILE A 204 -3.26 -49.36 -3.13
N GLU A 205 -2.13 -50.04 -3.36
CA GLU A 205 -0.99 -50.03 -2.44
C GLU A 205 -0.40 -48.63 -2.31
N ASP A 206 -0.19 -47.93 -3.43
CA ASP A 206 0.29 -46.54 -3.45
C ASP A 206 -0.68 -45.60 -2.70
N LEU A 207 -1.99 -45.73 -2.92
CA LEU A 207 -3.01 -44.95 -2.22
C LEU A 207 -3.06 -45.24 -0.71
N LYS A 208 -2.82 -46.49 -0.29
CA LYS A 208 -2.72 -46.85 1.14
C LYS A 208 -1.49 -46.22 1.77
N ILE A 209 -0.37 -46.17 1.05
CA ILE A 209 0.84 -45.47 1.51
C ILE A 209 0.54 -43.98 1.68
N ASP A 210 -0.08 -43.35 0.67
CA ASP A 210 -0.42 -41.93 0.73
C ASP A 210 -1.41 -41.63 1.87
N LEU A 211 -2.38 -42.51 2.15
CA LEU A 211 -3.27 -42.40 3.31
C LEU A 211 -2.49 -42.44 4.63
N SER A 212 -1.55 -43.38 4.78
CA SER A 212 -0.73 -43.48 6.00
C SER A 212 0.16 -42.24 6.21
N VAL A 213 0.66 -41.64 5.12
CA VAL A 213 1.45 -40.41 5.15
C VAL A 213 0.57 -39.22 5.54
N TRP A 214 -0.67 -39.16 5.03
CA TRP A 214 -1.66 -38.16 5.39
C TRP A 214 -2.03 -38.25 6.88
N GLU A 215 -2.31 -39.45 7.41
CA GLU A 215 -2.68 -39.67 8.82
C GLU A 215 -1.58 -39.16 9.77
N ARG A 216 -0.31 -39.31 9.38
CA ARG A 216 0.83 -38.73 10.12
C ARG A 216 0.93 -37.21 9.96
N THR A 217 0.72 -36.70 8.76
CA THR A 217 1.02 -35.30 8.41
C THR A 217 -0.12 -34.34 8.80
N ALA A 218 -1.38 -34.75 8.66
CA ALA A 218 -2.53 -33.89 8.89
C ALA A 218 -2.59 -33.30 10.31
N PRO A 219 -2.34 -34.06 11.39
CA PRO A 219 -2.25 -33.50 12.73
C PRO A 219 -1.12 -32.47 12.88
N GLU A 220 0.05 -32.72 12.28
CA GLU A 220 1.19 -31.79 12.34
C GLU A 220 0.91 -30.48 11.60
N VAL A 221 0.23 -30.55 10.45
CA VAL A 221 -0.18 -29.36 9.68
C VAL A 221 -1.25 -28.58 10.44
N ALA A 222 -2.22 -29.26 11.05
CA ALA A 222 -3.24 -28.62 11.87
C ALA A 222 -2.64 -27.90 13.09
N GLU A 223 -1.76 -28.57 13.85
CA GLU A 223 -1.04 -27.95 14.98
C GLU A 223 -0.22 -26.75 14.51
N PHE A 224 0.43 -26.86 13.34
CA PHE A 224 1.17 -25.74 12.76
C PHE A 224 0.26 -24.56 12.40
N GLN A 225 -0.93 -24.79 11.84
CA GLN A 225 -1.90 -23.72 11.57
C GLN A 225 -2.46 -23.09 12.85
N GLU A 226 -2.75 -23.89 13.88
CA GLU A 226 -3.25 -23.37 15.17
C GLU A 226 -2.19 -22.53 15.89
N ARG A 227 -0.92 -22.96 15.82
CA ARG A 227 0.20 -22.26 16.44
C ARG A 227 0.56 -20.95 15.72
N ASN A 228 0.27 -20.87 14.41
CA ASN A 228 0.70 -19.75 13.57
C ASN A 228 -0.51 -19.00 13.02
N ASN A 229 -0.63 -17.71 13.34
CA ASN A 229 -1.60 -16.85 12.66
C ASN A 229 -1.12 -16.54 11.24
N LEU A 230 -1.29 -17.51 10.33
CA LEU A 230 -0.78 -17.46 8.96
C LEU A 230 -1.42 -16.32 8.18
N ALA A 231 -2.73 -16.07 8.34
CA ALA A 231 -3.44 -14.99 7.67
C ALA A 231 -2.84 -13.61 8.03
N GLN A 232 -2.70 -13.31 9.33
CA GLN A 232 -2.11 -12.05 9.77
C GLN A 232 -0.64 -11.91 9.33
N THR A 233 0.14 -12.99 9.45
CA THR A 233 1.55 -13.00 9.09
C THR A 233 1.73 -12.74 7.60
N PHE A 234 0.94 -13.38 6.74
CA PHE A 234 1.00 -13.17 5.29
C PHE A 234 0.42 -11.82 4.85
N LEU A 235 -0.53 -11.25 5.59
CA LEU A 235 -0.98 -9.89 5.35
C LEU A 235 0.15 -8.88 5.61
N GLN A 236 0.89 -9.04 6.71
CA GLN A 236 2.06 -8.20 7.03
C GLN A 236 3.19 -8.37 6.00
N LEU A 237 3.51 -9.61 5.63
CA LEU A 237 4.51 -9.90 4.59
C LEU A 237 4.08 -9.36 3.21
N SER A 238 2.78 -9.39 2.90
CA SER A 238 2.23 -8.81 1.68
C SER A 238 2.42 -7.30 1.67
N GLY A 239 2.14 -6.63 2.80
CA GLY A 239 2.34 -5.18 2.93
C GLY A 239 3.78 -4.76 2.63
N ASP A 240 4.76 -5.42 3.25
CA ASP A 240 6.19 -5.17 2.99
C ASP A 240 6.55 -5.47 1.52
N THR A 241 6.04 -6.56 0.96
CA THR A 241 6.34 -6.95 -0.43
C THR A 241 5.75 -5.95 -1.44
N GLN A 242 4.52 -5.50 -1.25
CA GLN A 242 3.88 -4.52 -2.13
C GLN A 242 4.53 -3.14 -1.99
N MET A 243 4.91 -2.75 -0.77
CA MET A 243 5.51 -1.43 -0.52
C MET A 243 6.98 -1.36 -0.93
N LEU A 244 7.78 -2.38 -0.62
CA LEU A 244 9.24 -2.33 -0.73
C LEU A 244 9.83 -3.39 -1.66
N GLY A 245 9.00 -4.28 -2.21
CA GLY A 245 9.44 -5.33 -3.14
C GLY A 245 10.10 -6.52 -2.45
N MET A 246 10.17 -6.52 -1.11
CA MET A 246 10.72 -7.62 -0.34
C MET A 246 10.10 -7.70 1.05
N CYS A 247 10.14 -8.89 1.64
CA CYS A 247 9.74 -9.15 3.02
C CYS A 247 10.71 -10.13 3.69
N PHE A 248 10.59 -10.24 5.02
CA PHE A 248 11.51 -11.04 5.85
C PHE A 248 10.74 -12.05 6.73
N PRO A 249 10.19 -13.13 6.14
CA PRO A 249 9.64 -14.24 6.92
C PRO A 249 10.72 -14.90 7.79
N GLU A 250 10.41 -15.08 9.08
CA GLU A 250 11.25 -15.80 10.04
C GLU A 250 10.75 -17.25 10.18
N LEU A 251 11.60 -18.23 9.87
CA LEU A 251 11.36 -19.64 10.18
C LEU A 251 11.86 -19.95 11.59
N GLN A 252 10.97 -20.50 12.41
CA GLN A 252 11.25 -20.86 13.81
C GLN A 252 11.26 -22.38 13.96
N LEU A 253 12.39 -22.92 14.40
CA LEU A 253 12.58 -24.33 14.71
C LEU A 253 12.33 -24.60 16.20
N ASN A 254 11.93 -25.82 16.52
CA ASN A 254 11.88 -26.28 17.90
C ASN A 254 13.30 -26.32 18.53
N SER A 255 13.44 -25.67 19.69
CA SER A 255 14.71 -25.59 20.42
C SER A 255 15.02 -26.86 21.21
N GLN A 256 13.98 -27.46 21.79
CA GLN A 256 14.06 -28.66 22.61
C GLN A 256 13.32 -29.81 21.93
N GLU A 257 14.04 -30.91 21.82
CA GLU A 257 13.51 -32.24 21.53
C GLU A 257 13.82 -33.03 22.80
N LEU A 258 12.79 -33.62 23.41
CA LEU A 258 12.92 -34.40 24.63
C LEU A 258 13.03 -35.88 24.25
N ASP A 259 13.95 -36.60 24.89
CA ASP A 259 13.99 -38.06 24.78
C ASP A 259 12.82 -38.69 25.57
N GLU A 260 12.65 -40.01 25.44
CA GLU A 260 11.62 -40.79 26.17
C GLU A 260 11.72 -40.66 27.70
N ARG A 261 12.83 -40.10 28.22
CA ARG A 261 13.11 -39.87 29.64
C ARG A 261 12.99 -38.40 30.03
N GLY A 262 12.48 -37.54 29.14
CA GLY A 262 12.26 -36.12 29.38
C GLY A 262 13.53 -35.27 29.40
N LYS A 263 14.68 -35.79 28.92
CA LYS A 263 15.94 -35.05 28.84
C LYS A 263 16.15 -34.44 27.45
N PRO A 264 16.81 -33.27 27.35
CA PRO A 264 17.13 -32.67 26.05
C PRO A 264 18.03 -33.59 25.22
N VAL A 265 17.59 -33.91 24.01
CA VAL A 265 18.36 -34.69 23.03
C VAL A 265 19.69 -34.00 22.75
N LYS A 266 20.79 -34.76 22.66
CA LYS A 266 22.11 -34.24 22.29
C LYS A 266 22.07 -33.61 20.90
N THR A 267 22.85 -32.54 20.67
CA THR A 267 22.80 -31.80 19.41
C THR A 267 23.17 -32.66 18.20
N THR A 268 24.02 -33.68 18.37
CA THR A 268 24.35 -34.65 17.30
C THR A 268 23.14 -35.42 16.76
N LEU A 269 22.12 -35.66 17.60
CA LEU A 269 20.90 -36.41 17.26
C LEU A 269 19.69 -35.51 17.05
N TRP A 270 19.81 -34.20 17.32
CA TRP A 270 18.72 -33.24 17.25
C TRP A 270 18.16 -33.11 15.83
N LYS A 271 16.88 -33.48 15.63
CA LYS A 271 16.16 -33.37 14.35
C LYS A 271 15.06 -32.30 14.48
N PRO A 272 15.39 -31.03 14.24
CA PRO A 272 14.39 -29.99 14.37
C PRO A 272 13.32 -30.06 13.29
N LYS A 273 12.14 -29.54 13.63
CA LYS A 273 11.05 -29.19 12.73
C LYS A 273 10.80 -27.69 12.80
N VAL A 274 10.39 -27.11 11.69
CA VAL A 274 9.81 -25.76 11.63
C VAL A 274 8.45 -25.81 12.32
N VAL A 275 8.37 -25.15 13.46
CA VAL A 275 7.14 -25.05 14.27
C VAL A 275 6.46 -23.69 14.12
N GLY A 276 7.16 -22.69 13.60
CA GLY A 276 6.58 -21.37 13.43
C GLY A 276 7.10 -20.58 12.24
N ILE A 277 6.24 -19.66 11.78
CA ILE A 277 6.57 -18.62 10.81
C ILE A 277 6.19 -17.27 11.43
N GLY A 278 7.17 -16.38 11.49
CA GLY A 278 7.00 -15.03 12.02
C GLY A 278 7.20 -13.96 10.94
N TYR A 279 6.68 -12.77 11.21
CA TYR A 279 6.93 -11.56 10.44
C TYR A 279 8.06 -10.74 11.09
N ARG A 280 9.05 -10.35 10.27
CA ARG A 280 9.99 -9.28 10.62
C ARG A 280 9.79 -8.13 9.65
N SER A 281 9.60 -6.93 10.20
CA SER A 281 9.36 -5.75 9.39
C SER A 281 10.59 -5.38 8.59
N ALA A 282 10.39 -5.09 7.31
CA ALA A 282 11.42 -4.55 6.43
C ALA A 282 12.04 -3.25 6.97
N HIS A 283 11.29 -2.46 7.75
CA HIS A 283 11.81 -1.27 8.41
C HIS A 283 12.92 -1.58 9.41
N THR A 284 12.84 -2.72 10.10
CA THR A 284 13.78 -3.14 11.14
C THR A 284 14.78 -4.19 10.69
N CYS A 285 14.87 -4.51 9.39
CA CYS A 285 15.78 -5.53 8.85
C CYS A 285 16.79 -4.96 7.85
N ARG A 286 18.06 -5.37 7.95
CA ARG A 286 19.10 -5.07 6.94
C ARG A 286 19.90 -6.29 6.56
N LEU A 287 20.31 -6.37 5.29
CA LEU A 287 21.08 -7.48 4.75
C LEU A 287 22.56 -7.26 5.05
N GLU A 288 23.24 -8.31 5.45
CA GLU A 288 24.70 -8.31 5.53
C GLU A 288 25.32 -8.12 4.13
N ARG A 289 26.49 -7.49 4.08
CA ARG A 289 27.31 -7.48 2.88
C ARG A 289 27.57 -8.93 2.43
N MET A 290 27.46 -9.17 1.13
CA MET A 290 27.83 -10.43 0.52
C MET A 290 29.28 -10.79 0.87
N ASP A 291 29.48 -12.05 1.23
CA ASP A 291 30.81 -12.64 1.39
C ASP A 291 31.51 -12.85 0.04
N ASP A 292 32.72 -13.41 0.08
CA ASP A 292 33.52 -13.71 -1.11
C ASP A 292 32.84 -14.72 -2.07
N GLN A 293 31.78 -15.41 -1.64
CA GLN A 293 30.98 -16.33 -2.43
C GLN A 293 29.67 -15.70 -2.95
N ASN A 294 29.53 -14.38 -2.82
CA ASN A 294 28.31 -13.63 -3.12
C ASN A 294 27.08 -14.08 -2.30
N LYS A 295 27.30 -14.60 -1.09
CA LYS A 295 26.23 -15.03 -0.19
C LYS A 295 26.01 -14.01 0.92
N ILE A 296 24.75 -13.73 1.19
CA ILE A 296 24.32 -12.99 2.39
C ILE A 296 24.13 -14.02 3.50
N ASN A 297 24.96 -13.96 4.56
CA ASN A 297 24.92 -14.98 5.63
C ASN A 297 23.97 -14.59 6.77
N TYR A 298 23.78 -13.30 7.01
CA TYR A 298 22.93 -12.79 8.09
C TYR A 298 21.96 -11.68 7.65
N VAL A 299 20.82 -11.64 8.32
CA VAL A 299 19.93 -10.47 8.36
C VAL A 299 20.07 -9.84 9.74
N TYR A 300 20.48 -8.59 9.75
CA TYR A 300 20.54 -7.78 10.96
C TYR A 300 19.16 -7.21 11.27
N VAL A 301 18.77 -7.25 12.54
CA VAL A 301 17.47 -6.78 13.03
C VAL A 301 17.68 -5.79 14.15
N SER A 302 17.06 -4.61 14.07
CA SER A 302 17.10 -3.60 15.13
C SER A 302 16.01 -2.54 14.98
N ASN A 303 15.48 -2.08 16.12
CA ASN A 303 14.51 -0.98 16.16
C ASN A 303 15.16 0.39 15.93
N ARG A 304 16.50 0.49 15.94
CA ARG A 304 17.22 1.75 15.70
C ARG A 304 16.96 2.35 14.31
N TRP A 305 16.43 1.56 13.38
CA TRP A 305 16.16 1.97 12.00
C TRP A 305 14.72 2.45 11.79
N LEU A 306 13.86 2.39 12.80
CA LEU A 306 12.54 3.03 12.76
C LEU A 306 12.69 4.55 12.82
N ASP A 307 11.71 5.27 12.27
CA ASP A 307 11.66 6.72 12.41
C ASP A 307 11.56 7.10 13.89
N GLN A 308 12.36 8.08 14.28
CA GLN A 308 12.36 8.56 15.65
C GLN A 308 11.22 9.53 15.90
N PRO A 309 10.31 9.26 16.83
CA PRO A 309 9.56 10.32 17.47
C PRO A 309 10.49 10.98 18.49
N VAL A 310 10.88 12.24 18.25
CA VAL A 310 11.39 13.20 19.25
C VAL A 310 12.37 12.61 20.27
N ALA A 311 13.66 12.72 19.95
CA ALA A 311 14.83 12.53 20.81
C ALA A 311 14.55 12.58 22.32
N SER A 312 14.30 11.42 22.91
CA SER A 312 14.55 11.13 24.32
C SER A 312 14.53 9.61 24.53
N VAL A 313 15.62 8.94 24.13
CA VAL A 313 16.15 7.69 24.71
C VAL A 313 17.42 7.38 23.91
N GLN A 314 18.53 7.11 24.60
CA GLN A 314 19.88 6.90 24.04
C GLN A 314 19.90 6.13 22.70
N GLU A 315 19.97 6.86 21.59
CA GLU A 315 19.86 6.34 20.21
C GLU A 315 20.96 5.34 19.82
N ALA A 316 22.10 5.33 20.54
CA ALA A 316 23.20 4.38 20.31
C ALA A 316 22.99 2.99 20.95
N SER A 317 21.95 2.81 21.79
CA SER A 317 21.82 1.65 22.70
C SER A 317 20.90 0.51 22.22
N SER A 318 20.13 0.69 21.15
CA SER A 318 19.25 -0.37 20.64
C SER A 318 20.07 -1.49 20.00
N LYS A 319 20.23 -2.62 20.70
CA LYS A 319 21.05 -3.76 20.26
C LYS A 319 20.71 -4.21 18.83
N VAL A 320 21.73 -4.37 17.99
CA VAL A 320 21.61 -5.04 16.69
C VAL A 320 21.78 -6.54 16.92
N VAL A 321 20.88 -7.33 16.37
CA VAL A 321 20.92 -8.79 16.44
C VAL A 321 21.04 -9.34 15.02
N ALA A 322 21.95 -10.29 14.80
CA ALA A 322 22.06 -10.99 13.53
C ALA A 322 21.34 -12.35 13.59
N TYR A 323 20.42 -12.58 12.66
CA TYR A 323 19.80 -13.88 12.44
C TYR A 323 20.34 -14.51 11.15
N PRO A 324 20.64 -15.81 11.12
CA PRO A 324 21.07 -16.48 9.90
C PRO A 324 20.08 -16.27 8.74
N ALA A 325 20.60 -15.83 7.60
CA ALA A 325 19.85 -15.63 6.38
C ALA A 325 19.83 -16.92 5.52
N LEU A 326 18.69 -17.23 4.94
CA LEU A 326 18.56 -18.26 3.91
C LEU A 326 18.69 -17.63 2.52
N SER A 327 19.40 -18.27 1.58
CA SER A 327 19.47 -17.78 0.21
C SER A 327 18.11 -17.81 -0.49
N ILE A 328 17.90 -16.87 -1.41
CA ILE A 328 16.72 -16.81 -2.26
C ILE A 328 16.68 -18.03 -3.20
N GLN A 329 17.84 -18.45 -3.70
CA GLN A 329 17.97 -19.50 -4.71
C GLN A 329 17.79 -20.90 -4.11
N THR A 330 18.35 -21.15 -2.92
CA THR A 330 18.42 -22.50 -2.32
C THR A 330 18.10 -22.53 -0.82
N PRO A 331 16.94 -21.99 -0.38
CA PRO A 331 16.65 -21.81 1.04
C PRO A 331 16.59 -23.12 1.83
N LEU A 332 16.04 -24.19 1.24
CA LEU A 332 15.95 -25.51 1.89
C LEU A 332 17.33 -26.14 2.12
N ALA A 333 18.23 -26.01 1.14
CA ALA A 333 19.58 -26.55 1.23
C ALA A 333 20.39 -25.81 2.31
N ASP A 334 20.26 -24.48 2.36
CA ASP A 334 20.90 -23.66 3.38
C ASP A 334 20.41 -23.99 4.79
N LEU A 335 19.10 -24.16 4.97
CA LEU A 335 18.52 -24.55 6.25
C LEU A 335 19.08 -25.91 6.71
N LYS A 336 19.07 -26.92 5.83
CA LYS A 336 19.65 -28.24 6.12
C LYS A 336 21.15 -28.16 6.42
N ALA A 337 21.89 -27.34 5.67
CA ALA A 337 23.33 -27.15 5.87
C ALA A 337 23.65 -26.47 7.21
N ALA A 338 22.85 -25.49 7.63
CA ALA A 338 23.02 -24.83 8.92
C ALA A 338 22.80 -25.81 10.09
N ILE A 339 21.77 -26.67 10.00
CA ILE A 339 21.54 -27.72 11.00
C ILE A 339 22.67 -28.74 11.00
N ARG A 340 23.11 -29.20 9.82
CA ARG A 340 24.24 -30.12 9.71
C ARG A 340 25.50 -29.56 10.37
N LYS A 341 25.87 -28.30 10.07
CA LYS A 341 27.01 -27.61 10.70
C LYS A 341 26.88 -27.52 12.22
N ALA A 342 25.66 -27.29 12.74
CA ALA A 342 25.41 -27.25 14.18
C ALA A 342 25.58 -28.64 14.84
N ARG A 343 25.15 -29.72 14.15
CA ARG A 343 25.37 -31.11 14.60
C ARG A 343 26.84 -31.48 14.60
N ASP A 344 27.55 -31.19 13.51
CA ASP A 344 28.97 -31.51 13.34
C ASP A 344 29.84 -30.81 14.40
N LYS A 345 29.52 -29.55 14.72
CA LYS A 345 30.20 -28.78 15.78
C LYS A 345 29.69 -29.08 17.19
N ASN A 346 28.70 -29.96 17.34
CA ASN A 346 28.04 -30.31 18.60
C ASN A 346 27.74 -29.08 19.48
N VAL A 347 27.11 -28.06 18.89
CA VAL A 347 26.83 -26.81 19.61
C VAL A 347 25.94 -27.05 20.83
N SER A 348 26.12 -26.27 21.89
CA SER A 348 25.29 -26.38 23.09
C SER A 348 23.81 -26.14 22.75
N ALA A 349 22.90 -26.75 23.52
CA ALA A 349 21.46 -26.63 23.26
C ALA A 349 20.97 -25.16 23.25
N LYS A 350 21.61 -24.29 24.04
CA LYS A 350 21.33 -22.84 24.11
C LYS A 350 21.72 -22.09 22.82
N ASN A 351 22.75 -22.57 22.12
CA ASN A 351 23.33 -21.91 20.94
C ASN A 351 22.90 -22.58 19.62
N ARG A 352 21.87 -23.45 19.67
CA ARG A 352 21.30 -24.03 18.45
C ARG A 352 20.73 -22.93 17.56
N PRO A 353 20.98 -22.98 16.24
CA PRO A 353 20.34 -22.05 15.32
C PRO A 353 18.88 -22.46 15.18
N THR A 354 17.99 -21.76 15.89
CA THR A 354 16.54 -22.05 15.93
C THR A 354 15.70 -21.04 15.17
N ARG A 355 16.31 -19.94 14.71
CA ARG A 355 15.63 -18.88 13.98
C ARG A 355 16.42 -18.54 12.74
N PHE A 356 15.73 -18.50 11.61
CA PHE A 356 16.29 -18.18 10.31
C PHE A 356 15.41 -17.16 9.64
N ILE A 357 15.99 -16.18 8.97
CA ILE A 357 15.23 -15.23 8.16
C ILE A 357 15.41 -15.63 6.69
N PHE A 358 14.32 -15.69 5.95
CA PHE A 358 14.33 -15.93 4.50
C PHE A 358 14.00 -14.62 3.79
N PRO A 359 14.99 -13.82 3.36
CA PRO A 359 14.73 -12.63 2.55
C PRO A 359 14.01 -13.05 1.27
N SER A 360 12.76 -12.65 1.15
CA SER A 360 11.91 -12.99 0.01
C SER A 360 11.68 -11.72 -0.80
N SER A 361 12.19 -11.66 -2.01
CA SER A 361 12.17 -10.45 -2.84
C SER A 361 11.59 -10.70 -4.21
N TYR A 362 10.78 -9.76 -4.70
CA TYR A 362 10.47 -9.65 -6.12
C TYR A 362 11.73 -9.17 -6.85
N PRO A 363 12.24 -9.92 -7.86
CA PRO A 363 13.52 -9.61 -8.48
C PRO A 363 13.49 -8.27 -9.22
N THR A 364 14.52 -7.44 -9.01
CA THR A 364 14.76 -6.21 -9.78
C THR A 364 16.13 -6.29 -10.44
N VAL A 365 16.21 -5.98 -11.73
CA VAL A 365 17.47 -6.05 -12.50
C VAL A 365 18.49 -5.06 -11.95
N GLY A 366 19.75 -5.51 -11.80
CA GLY A 366 20.87 -4.66 -11.40
C GLY A 366 20.95 -4.30 -9.92
N ARG A 367 20.13 -4.93 -9.05
CA ARG A 367 20.13 -4.68 -7.61
C ARG A 367 20.41 -5.95 -6.80
N PRO A 368 21.60 -6.10 -6.21
CA PRO A 368 22.00 -7.34 -5.54
C PRO A 368 21.43 -7.50 -4.12
N TYR A 369 21.11 -6.40 -3.43
CA TYR A 369 20.62 -6.44 -2.04
C TYR A 369 19.13 -6.12 -1.93
N TYR A 370 18.73 -4.93 -2.35
CA TYR A 370 17.39 -4.42 -2.15
C TYR A 370 16.67 -4.19 -3.49
N PRO A 371 15.48 -4.75 -3.70
CA PRO A 371 14.71 -4.50 -4.91
C PRO A 371 14.18 -3.05 -4.93
N SER A 372 13.78 -2.62 -6.12
CA SER A 372 13.08 -1.34 -6.30
C SER A 372 11.79 -1.62 -7.06
N PRO A 373 10.64 -1.67 -6.36
CA PRO A 373 9.34 -1.80 -6.98
C PRO A 373 9.16 -0.78 -8.11
N ALA A 374 8.64 -1.23 -9.25
CA ALA A 374 8.44 -0.36 -10.42
C ALA A 374 7.58 0.87 -10.08
N TRP A 375 6.59 0.70 -9.20
CA TRP A 375 5.69 1.78 -8.79
C TRP A 375 6.40 2.90 -8.01
N HIS A 376 7.61 2.67 -7.46
CA HIS A 376 8.42 3.74 -6.86
C HIS A 376 8.79 4.84 -7.86
N SER A 377 8.62 4.60 -9.17
CA SER A 377 8.76 5.62 -10.21
C SER A 377 7.89 6.86 -9.98
N VAL A 378 6.77 6.73 -9.25
CA VAL A 378 5.91 7.89 -8.91
C VAL A 378 6.64 8.90 -8.03
N PHE A 379 7.55 8.41 -7.18
CA PHE A 379 8.40 9.26 -6.36
C PHE A 379 9.60 9.74 -7.16
N VAL A 380 10.29 8.84 -7.85
CA VAL A 380 11.54 9.18 -8.57
C VAL A 380 11.30 10.25 -9.65
N GLY A 381 10.13 10.24 -10.29
CA GLY A 381 9.68 11.31 -11.17
C GLY A 381 8.85 12.38 -10.46
N ASP A 382 8.52 13.45 -11.17
CA ASP A 382 7.82 14.60 -10.58
C ASP A 382 6.32 14.34 -10.29
N VAL A 383 5.80 13.14 -10.56
CA VAL A 383 4.36 12.80 -10.51
C VAL A 383 3.79 12.96 -9.10
N TYR A 384 4.45 12.39 -8.09
CA TYR A 384 3.99 12.46 -6.70
C TYR A 384 4.00 13.91 -6.18
N GLU A 385 5.08 14.64 -6.47
CA GLU A 385 5.22 16.03 -6.05
C GLU A 385 4.20 16.95 -6.77
N TYR A 386 3.95 16.69 -8.05
CA TYR A 386 2.99 17.42 -8.85
C TYR A 386 1.56 17.30 -8.30
N ILE A 387 1.06 16.08 -8.06
CA ILE A 387 -0.29 15.90 -7.52
C ILE A 387 -0.45 16.52 -6.13
N ALA A 388 0.59 16.40 -5.29
CA ALA A 388 0.55 16.98 -3.95
C ALA A 388 0.55 18.51 -3.99
N THR A 389 1.27 19.11 -4.94
CA THR A 389 1.26 20.56 -5.18
C THR A 389 -0.12 21.02 -5.67
N ILE A 390 -0.76 20.30 -6.61
CA ILE A 390 -2.12 20.63 -7.08
C ILE A 390 -3.12 20.60 -5.92
N ILE A 391 -3.01 19.63 -5.00
CA ILE A 391 -3.88 19.56 -3.81
C ILE A 391 -3.59 20.72 -2.85
N SER A 392 -2.32 20.98 -2.55
CA SER A 392 -1.90 22.08 -1.68
C SER A 392 -2.34 23.44 -2.22
N ASP A 393 -2.15 23.69 -3.51
CA ASP A 393 -2.55 24.94 -4.17
C ASP A 393 -4.06 25.13 -4.11
N ARG A 394 -4.85 24.06 -4.27
CA ARG A 394 -6.31 24.13 -4.10
C ARG A 394 -6.69 24.44 -2.66
N PHE A 395 -6.05 23.81 -1.69
CA PHE A 395 -6.27 24.09 -0.27
C PHE A 395 -5.92 25.54 0.06
N ASN A 396 -4.74 26.01 -0.37
CA ASN A 396 -4.26 27.37 -0.15
C ASN A 396 -5.12 28.40 -0.89
N ARG A 397 -5.56 28.14 -2.13
CA ARG A 397 -6.54 29.00 -2.82
C ARG A 397 -7.83 29.09 -2.02
N ARG A 398 -8.32 27.99 -1.45
CA ARG A 398 -9.55 27.99 -0.63
C ARG A 398 -9.35 28.72 0.70
N LYS A 399 -8.19 28.57 1.34
CA LYS A 399 -7.82 29.25 2.59
C LYS A 399 -7.58 30.75 2.39
N ASN A 400 -6.90 31.12 1.31
CA ASN A 400 -6.49 32.48 0.97
C ASN A 400 -7.47 33.16 0.00
N SER A 401 -8.61 32.51 -0.29
CA SER A 401 -9.71 33.10 -1.06
C SER A 401 -10.35 34.21 -0.25
N ASN A 402 -9.68 35.36 -0.19
CA ASN A 402 -10.30 36.68 -0.08
C ASN A 402 -10.91 37.05 -1.43
N VAL A 403 -11.58 36.10 -2.10
CA VAL A 403 -12.44 36.46 -3.22
C VAL A 403 -13.51 37.32 -2.59
N ILE A 404 -13.44 38.63 -2.84
CA ILE A 404 -14.53 39.54 -2.58
C ILE A 404 -15.67 39.03 -3.46
N GLY A 405 -16.46 38.10 -2.93
CA GLY A 405 -17.56 37.49 -3.68
C GLY A 405 -18.62 38.53 -4.01
N ARG A 406 -18.67 39.61 -3.23
CA ARG A 406 -19.63 40.70 -3.33
C ARG A 406 -18.96 42.03 -3.01
N VAL A 407 -19.13 43.01 -3.88
CA VAL A 407 -18.82 44.41 -3.57
C VAL A 407 -20.13 45.10 -3.20
N ILE A 408 -20.18 45.71 -2.02
CA ILE A 408 -21.32 46.49 -1.56
C ILE A 408 -21.01 47.96 -1.82
N TYR A 409 -21.72 48.56 -2.77
CA TYR A 409 -21.70 49.99 -3.04
C TYR A 409 -22.81 50.66 -2.23
N ILE A 410 -22.50 51.79 -1.59
CA ILE A 410 -23.47 52.60 -0.86
C ILE A 410 -23.39 54.01 -1.42
N HIS A 411 -24.53 54.60 -1.78
CA HIS A 411 -24.55 55.94 -2.35
C HIS A 411 -24.21 57.01 -1.30
N ASN A 412 -23.41 58.01 -1.66
CA ASN A 412 -22.93 59.04 -0.73
C ASN A 412 -24.07 59.88 -0.15
N ASP A 413 -25.04 60.31 -0.96
CA ASP A 413 -26.22 61.06 -0.48
C ASP A 413 -27.06 60.28 0.56
N TYR A 414 -27.16 58.95 0.42
CA TYR A 414 -27.84 58.10 1.40
C TYR A 414 -27.08 58.07 2.74
N MET A 415 -25.75 57.94 2.69
CA MET A 415 -24.91 58.04 3.89
C MET A 415 -25.02 59.41 4.56
N GLN A 416 -25.09 60.48 3.78
CA GLN A 416 -25.28 61.83 4.31
C GLN A 416 -26.62 61.94 5.03
N GLN A 417 -27.72 61.47 4.44
CA GLN A 417 -29.05 61.45 5.08
C GLN A 417 -29.05 60.69 6.41
N LEU A 418 -28.37 59.54 6.48
CA LEU A 418 -28.20 58.79 7.73
C LEU A 418 -27.43 59.60 8.79
N PHE A 419 -26.41 60.36 8.39
CA PHE A 419 -25.69 61.25 9.32
C PHE A 419 -26.54 62.44 9.79
N ILE A 420 -27.43 62.96 8.93
CA ILE A 420 -28.40 64.01 9.32
C ILE A 420 -29.37 63.43 10.36
N GLN A 421 -29.95 62.27 10.09
CA GLN A 421 -30.93 61.61 10.97
C GLN A 421 -30.33 61.25 12.33
N ALA A 422 -29.06 60.85 12.36
CA ALA A 422 -28.32 60.53 13.58
C ALA A 422 -27.69 61.75 14.29
N GLN A 423 -27.94 62.98 13.81
CA GLN A 423 -27.36 64.23 14.35
C GLN A 423 -25.81 64.20 14.44
N ALA A 424 -25.15 63.58 13.45
CA ALA A 424 -23.70 63.36 13.43
C ALA A 424 -22.97 64.16 12.35
N GLN A 425 -23.57 65.24 11.83
CA GLN A 425 -23.05 65.98 10.66
C GLN A 425 -21.64 66.58 10.86
N SER A 426 -21.28 66.95 12.09
CA SER A 426 -20.03 67.66 12.43
C SER A 426 -19.03 66.84 13.26
N ASP A 427 -19.36 65.58 13.57
CA ASP A 427 -18.57 64.70 14.44
C ASP A 427 -18.04 63.50 13.66
N ALA A 428 -16.75 63.54 13.30
CA ALA A 428 -16.11 62.54 12.46
C ALA A 428 -16.07 61.14 13.10
N ASP A 429 -16.01 61.05 14.43
CA ASP A 429 -15.94 59.78 15.14
C ASP A 429 -17.30 59.08 15.11
N LYS A 430 -18.39 59.82 15.30
CA LYS A 430 -19.77 59.29 15.17
C LYS A 430 -20.11 58.87 13.74
N GLN A 431 -19.60 59.58 12.73
CA GLN A 431 -19.76 59.16 11.33
C GLN A 431 -19.07 57.83 11.04
N ASN A 432 -17.88 57.61 11.62
CA ASN A 432 -17.17 56.34 11.48
C ASN A 432 -17.86 55.21 12.26
N GLU A 433 -18.41 55.47 13.44
CA GLU A 433 -19.20 54.47 14.20
C GLU A 433 -20.45 54.01 13.42
N ILE A 434 -21.15 54.95 12.76
CA ILE A 434 -22.31 54.63 11.92
C ILE A 434 -21.90 53.80 10.69
N ARG A 435 -20.77 54.13 10.05
CA ARG A 435 -20.20 53.35 8.93
C ARG A 435 -19.86 51.93 9.38
N ASP A 436 -19.19 51.78 10.51
CA ASP A 436 -18.77 50.50 11.05
C ASP A 436 -19.96 49.64 11.47
N LYS A 437 -21.00 50.26 12.05
CA LYS A 437 -22.24 49.56 12.42
C LYS A 437 -22.98 49.06 11.19
N LEU A 438 -23.16 49.90 10.18
CA LEU A 438 -23.79 49.51 8.91
C LEU A 438 -23.01 48.39 8.21
N TYR A 439 -21.67 48.49 8.19
CA TYR A 439 -20.80 47.44 7.66
C TYR A 439 -20.95 46.12 8.42
N LYS A 440 -21.01 46.15 9.76
CA LYS A 440 -21.21 44.95 10.59
C LYS A 440 -22.58 44.33 10.38
N ASP A 441 -23.64 45.13 10.31
CA ASP A 441 -25.01 44.64 10.15
C ASP A 441 -25.19 43.96 8.78
N ILE A 442 -24.69 44.59 7.70
CA ILE A 442 -24.74 44.03 6.35
C ILE A 442 -23.93 42.73 6.28
N ASN A 443 -22.71 42.71 6.83
CA ASN A 443 -21.90 41.49 6.82
C ASN A 443 -22.50 40.37 7.67
N THR A 444 -23.08 40.69 8.83
CA THR A 444 -23.74 39.69 9.70
C THR A 444 -24.95 39.08 8.99
N TRP A 445 -25.74 39.90 8.30
CA TRP A 445 -26.89 39.42 7.54
C TRP A 445 -26.48 38.57 6.33
N LEU A 446 -25.50 39.01 5.54
CA LEU A 446 -25.02 38.32 4.34
C LEU A 446 -24.20 37.04 4.64
N SER A 447 -23.56 36.97 5.81
CA SER A 447 -22.73 35.82 6.22
C SER A 447 -23.56 34.69 6.85
N ASN A 448 -24.80 34.96 7.28
CA ASN A 448 -25.64 33.95 7.88
C ASN A 448 -26.31 33.07 6.80
N ARG A 449 -26.08 31.76 6.89
CA ARG A 449 -26.59 30.76 5.93
C ARG A 449 -28.12 30.70 5.90
N ASP A 450 -28.80 30.99 7.01
CA ASP A 450 -30.27 30.96 7.10
C ASP A 450 -30.96 32.12 6.36
N ASN A 451 -30.20 33.16 6.01
CA ASN A 451 -30.67 34.30 5.22
C ASN A 451 -30.53 34.08 3.71
N SER A 452 -29.94 32.95 3.29
CA SER A 452 -29.76 32.61 1.89
C SER A 452 -31.12 32.38 1.20
N GLY A 453 -31.43 33.19 0.18
CA GLY A 453 -32.67 33.09 -0.60
C GLY A 453 -33.84 33.91 -0.04
N GLN A 454 -33.63 34.70 1.02
CA GLN A 454 -34.64 35.67 1.48
C GLN A 454 -34.74 36.86 0.51
N SER A 455 -35.96 37.32 0.24
CA SER A 455 -36.20 38.52 -0.57
C SER A 455 -35.75 39.77 0.17
N LEU A 456 -34.93 40.60 -0.48
CA LEU A 456 -34.44 41.85 0.07
C LEU A 456 -35.25 43.03 -0.48
N LEU A 457 -35.76 43.88 0.42
CA LEU A 457 -36.51 45.07 0.07
C LEU A 457 -35.55 46.26 0.00
N ALA A 458 -35.35 46.80 -1.20
CA ALA A 458 -34.44 47.91 -1.46
C ALA A 458 -35.24 49.15 -1.86
N PHE A 459 -34.90 50.30 -1.29
CA PHE A 459 -35.53 51.58 -1.58
C PHE A 459 -34.67 52.41 -2.53
N THR A 460 -35.31 53.07 -3.50
CA THR A 460 -34.71 54.10 -4.34
C THR A 460 -35.00 55.47 -3.74
N PHE A 461 -34.13 56.44 -4.00
CA PHE A 461 -34.30 57.82 -3.56
C PHE A 461 -33.91 58.78 -4.68
N MET A 462 -34.46 60.00 -4.61
CA MET A 462 -34.10 61.06 -5.56
C MET A 462 -32.87 61.81 -5.02
N GLY A 463 -31.78 61.77 -5.76
CA GLY A 463 -30.52 62.42 -5.39
C GLY A 463 -30.58 63.93 -5.51
N THR A 464 -29.53 64.59 -5.01
CA THR A 464 -29.37 66.06 -5.10
C THR A 464 -29.20 66.56 -6.55
N ASP A 465 -28.95 65.65 -7.49
CA ASP A 465 -28.83 65.84 -8.93
C ASP A 465 -30.17 65.72 -9.68
N GLY A 466 -31.28 65.44 -8.98
CA GLY A 466 -32.61 65.30 -9.56
C GLY A 466 -32.85 63.98 -10.29
N LYS A 467 -31.96 62.99 -10.14
CA LYS A 467 -32.10 61.64 -10.72
C LYS A 467 -32.41 60.61 -9.64
N GLU A 468 -33.00 59.49 -10.06
CA GLU A 468 -33.29 58.37 -9.17
C GLU A 468 -32.03 57.51 -8.97
N HIS A 469 -31.66 57.30 -7.71
CA HIS A 469 -30.50 56.52 -7.30
C HIS A 469 -30.90 55.35 -6.41
N LYS A 470 -30.13 54.25 -6.48
CA LYS A 470 -30.26 53.13 -5.54
C LYS A 470 -29.50 53.45 -4.25
N SER A 471 -30.10 53.14 -3.09
CA SER A 471 -29.48 53.38 -1.77
C SER A 471 -28.20 52.57 -1.57
N PHE A 472 -28.22 51.31 -1.98
CA PHE A 472 -27.06 50.43 -2.03
C PHE A 472 -27.18 49.45 -3.20
N GLU A 473 -26.05 48.96 -3.69
CA GLU A 473 -25.97 47.98 -4.77
C GLU A 473 -24.94 46.92 -4.40
N ILE A 474 -25.36 45.65 -4.47
CA ILE A 474 -24.47 44.51 -4.20
C ILE A 474 -24.16 43.87 -5.53
N VAL A 475 -22.93 44.03 -6.01
CA VAL A 475 -22.45 43.39 -7.23
C VAL A 475 -21.71 42.12 -6.86
N GLU A 476 -22.22 40.98 -7.35
CA GLU A 476 -21.49 39.73 -7.24
C GLU A 476 -20.34 39.74 -8.25
N VAL A 477 -19.11 39.53 -7.77
CA VAL A 477 -17.97 39.39 -8.66
C VAL A 477 -18.00 37.97 -9.19
N GLU A 478 -18.46 37.80 -10.43
CA GLU A 478 -18.38 36.51 -11.12
C GLU A 478 -16.92 36.09 -11.22
N SER A 479 -16.52 35.15 -10.36
CA SER A 479 -15.27 34.43 -10.58
C SER A 479 -15.44 33.59 -11.83
N SER A 480 -14.51 33.70 -12.78
CA SER A 480 -14.38 32.79 -13.93
C SER A 480 -13.93 31.38 -13.48
N SER A 481 -14.54 30.86 -12.42
CA SER A 481 -14.04 29.77 -11.57
C SER A 481 -14.46 28.40 -12.06
N LYS A 482 -15.55 28.28 -12.81
CA LYS A 482 -16.05 26.98 -13.31
C LYS A 482 -15.08 26.32 -14.30
N SER A 483 -14.60 27.04 -15.32
CA SER A 483 -13.67 26.47 -16.31
C SER A 483 -12.31 26.08 -15.71
N VAL A 484 -11.83 26.85 -14.72
CA VAL A 484 -10.58 26.55 -14.02
C VAL A 484 -10.76 25.38 -13.05
N ALA A 485 -11.90 25.27 -12.37
CA ALA A 485 -12.22 24.13 -11.51
C ALA A 485 -12.30 22.82 -12.31
N ASP A 486 -13.01 22.84 -13.45
CA ASP A 486 -13.15 21.69 -14.34
C ASP A 486 -11.81 21.24 -14.94
N ALA A 487 -10.94 22.19 -15.31
CA ALA A 487 -9.58 21.89 -15.80
C ALA A 487 -8.72 21.21 -14.72
N ASN A 488 -8.74 21.74 -13.49
CA ASN A 488 -7.96 21.18 -12.37
C ASN A 488 -8.49 19.79 -11.94
N GLU A 489 -9.80 19.54 -12.04
CA GLU A 489 -10.39 18.22 -11.77
C GLU A 489 -9.87 17.17 -12.74
N LYS A 490 -9.88 17.48 -14.04
CA LYS A 490 -9.35 16.60 -15.10
C LYS A 490 -7.87 16.32 -14.91
N GLU A 491 -7.08 17.36 -14.66
CA GLU A 491 -5.64 17.24 -14.41
C GLU A 491 -5.35 16.33 -13.21
N THR A 492 -6.10 16.49 -12.10
CA THR A 492 -5.94 15.61 -10.93
C THR A 492 -6.25 14.15 -11.27
N ALA A 493 -7.29 13.92 -12.08
CA ALA A 493 -7.70 12.58 -12.49
C ALA A 493 -6.67 11.89 -13.38
N GLU A 494 -6.07 12.64 -14.31
CA GLU A 494 -5.01 12.15 -15.19
C GLU A 494 -3.79 11.76 -14.36
N VAL A 495 -3.34 12.61 -13.44
CA VAL A 495 -2.17 12.32 -12.60
C VAL A 495 -2.44 11.16 -11.63
N ALA A 496 -3.64 11.08 -11.04
CA ALA A 496 -4.05 9.93 -10.24
C ALA A 496 -4.02 8.63 -11.07
N SER A 497 -4.46 8.68 -12.33
CA SER A 497 -4.43 7.53 -13.24
C SER A 497 -3.00 7.06 -13.53
N ILE A 498 -2.04 7.98 -13.66
CA ILE A 498 -0.61 7.65 -13.81
C ILE A 498 -0.10 6.92 -12.55
N ILE A 499 -0.47 7.38 -11.35
CA ILE A 499 -0.10 6.73 -10.09
C ILE A 499 -0.65 5.31 -10.04
N PHE A 500 -1.95 5.13 -10.35
CA PHE A 500 -2.55 3.79 -10.35
C PHE A 500 -1.93 2.89 -11.41
N MET A 501 -1.65 3.40 -12.61
CA MET A 501 -0.92 2.66 -13.65
C MET A 501 0.43 2.16 -13.13
N ALA A 502 1.21 3.02 -12.46
CA ALA A 502 2.50 2.64 -11.89
C ALA A 502 2.35 1.54 -10.82
N MET A 503 1.28 1.57 -10.03
CA MET A 503 0.92 0.53 -9.06
C MET A 503 0.26 -0.71 -9.68
N GLY A 504 0.14 -0.76 -11.01
CA GLY A 504 -0.53 -1.82 -11.76
C GLY A 504 -2.02 -1.93 -11.47
N LEU A 505 -2.67 -0.80 -11.16
CA LEU A 505 -4.08 -0.72 -10.80
C LEU A 505 -4.87 0.04 -11.84
N ASP A 506 -6.11 -0.39 -12.03
CA ASP A 506 -7.09 0.35 -12.81
C ASP A 506 -7.80 1.35 -11.89
N ALA A 507 -7.77 2.64 -12.24
CA ALA A 507 -8.41 3.71 -11.47
C ALA A 507 -9.91 3.46 -11.21
N LYS A 508 -10.58 2.73 -12.11
CA LYS A 508 -12.00 2.37 -11.99
C LYS A 508 -12.26 1.38 -10.84
N LEU A 509 -11.31 0.50 -10.52
CA LEU A 509 -11.46 -0.46 -9.41
C LEU A 509 -11.50 0.23 -8.05
N LEU A 510 -10.89 1.41 -7.93
CA LEU A 510 -10.83 2.18 -6.68
C LEU A 510 -11.90 3.26 -6.57
N GLY A 511 -12.74 3.46 -7.60
CA GLY A 511 -13.72 4.56 -7.64
C GLY A 511 -13.08 5.95 -7.62
N SER A 512 -11.82 6.04 -8.03
CA SER A 512 -10.98 7.24 -7.91
C SER A 512 -11.06 8.19 -9.10
N THR A 513 -11.67 7.74 -10.20
CA THR A 513 -11.91 8.54 -11.40
C THR A 513 -13.04 9.52 -11.12
N PRO A 514 -12.93 10.82 -11.48
CA PRO A 514 -14.05 11.73 -11.37
C PRO A 514 -15.26 11.18 -12.11
N LEU A 515 -16.44 11.34 -11.50
CA LEU A 515 -17.71 10.79 -11.99
C LEU A 515 -17.98 11.16 -13.47
N SER A 516 -17.43 12.29 -13.92
CA SER A 516 -17.50 12.81 -15.29
C SER A 516 -16.69 12.02 -16.33
N LEU A 517 -15.66 11.29 -15.91
CA LEU A 517 -14.79 10.46 -16.76
C LEU A 517 -15.09 8.95 -16.64
N VAL A 518 -15.95 8.56 -15.69
CA VAL A 518 -16.48 7.19 -15.57
C VAL A 518 -17.56 7.00 -16.62
N GLY A 519 -17.15 6.80 -17.87
CA GLY A 519 -18.04 6.23 -18.89
C GLY A 519 -18.58 4.88 -18.40
N GLN A 520 -19.90 4.70 -18.56
CA GLN A 520 -20.71 3.52 -18.22
C GLN A 520 -19.91 2.20 -18.20
N SER A 521 -19.32 1.84 -17.07
CA SER A 521 -18.68 0.52 -16.90
C SER A 521 -19.73 -0.45 -16.40
N SER A 522 -20.03 -1.49 -17.19
CA SER A 522 -20.92 -2.56 -16.74
C SER A 522 -20.25 -3.34 -15.59
N GLY A 523 -21.07 -3.93 -14.70
CA GLY A 523 -20.55 -4.78 -13.61
C GLY A 523 -19.69 -5.95 -14.11
N THR A 524 -19.94 -6.43 -15.33
CA THR A 524 -19.12 -7.45 -16.01
C THR A 524 -17.71 -6.96 -16.30
N ASP A 525 -17.54 -5.72 -16.79
CA ASP A 525 -16.23 -5.14 -17.08
C ASP A 525 -15.39 -5.02 -15.80
N LEU A 526 -16.00 -4.56 -14.70
CA LEU A 526 -15.34 -4.47 -13.39
C LEU A 526 -14.89 -5.84 -12.87
N ARG A 527 -15.73 -6.88 -13.00
CA ARG A 527 -15.38 -8.25 -12.63
C ARG A 527 -14.19 -8.79 -13.43
N ILE A 528 -14.15 -8.55 -14.75
CA ILE A 528 -13.04 -9.00 -15.60
C ILE A 528 -11.75 -8.28 -15.21
N ARG A 529 -11.78 -6.95 -15.01
CA ARG A 529 -10.62 -6.17 -14.57
C ARG A 529 -10.08 -6.65 -13.23
N PHE A 530 -10.96 -6.92 -12.27
CA PHE A 530 -10.59 -7.49 -10.98
C PHE A 530 -9.93 -8.87 -11.15
N GLY A 531 -10.49 -9.74 -11.99
CA GLY A 531 -9.92 -11.04 -12.31
C GLY A 531 -8.53 -10.96 -12.93
N VAL A 532 -8.30 -10.06 -13.89
CA VAL A 532 -6.96 -9.82 -14.48
C VAL A 532 -5.96 -9.42 -13.40
N LYS A 533 -6.36 -8.51 -12.50
CA LYS A 533 -5.50 -8.06 -11.41
C LYS A 533 -5.15 -9.18 -10.42
N GLN A 534 -6.10 -10.08 -10.12
CA GLN A 534 -5.82 -11.28 -9.33
C GLN A 534 -4.80 -12.21 -10.00
N VAL A 535 -4.88 -12.39 -11.33
CA VAL A 535 -3.90 -13.19 -12.06
C VAL A 535 -2.50 -12.56 -12.01
N GLN A 536 -2.41 -11.23 -12.12
CA GLN A 536 -1.13 -10.51 -12.03
C GLN A 536 -0.45 -10.67 -10.65
N MET A 537 -1.20 -10.97 -9.58
CA MET A 537 -0.64 -11.22 -8.25
C MET A 537 0.01 -12.62 -8.11
N ALA A 538 -0.23 -13.54 -9.04
CA ALA A 538 0.24 -14.93 -8.94
C ALA A 538 1.75 -15.08 -8.72
N PRO A 539 2.64 -14.36 -9.43
CA PRO A 539 4.08 -14.48 -9.22
C PRO A 539 4.51 -14.04 -7.81
N THR A 540 3.94 -12.93 -7.32
CA THR A 540 4.23 -12.41 -5.98
C THR A 540 3.75 -13.36 -4.90
N GLN A 541 2.52 -13.89 -5.03
CA GLN A 541 1.98 -14.90 -4.11
C GLN A 541 2.86 -16.15 -4.08
N LYS A 542 3.33 -16.63 -5.23
CA LYS A 542 4.22 -17.80 -5.33
C LYS A 542 5.56 -17.58 -4.64
N ILE A 543 6.14 -16.39 -4.77
CA ILE A 543 7.38 -16.01 -4.06
C ILE A 543 7.14 -16.04 -2.54
N MET A 544 6.04 -15.47 -2.07
CA MET A 544 5.72 -15.42 -0.63
C MET A 544 5.48 -16.81 -0.02
N LEU A 545 4.74 -17.66 -0.74
CA LEU A 545 4.46 -19.05 -0.33
C LEU A 545 5.72 -19.90 -0.20
N LYS A 546 6.86 -19.45 -0.73
CA LYS A 546 8.12 -20.21 -0.68
C LYS A 546 8.58 -20.51 0.74
N SER A 547 8.30 -19.61 1.70
CA SER A 547 8.62 -19.83 3.12
C SER A 547 7.90 -21.06 3.69
N LEU A 548 6.61 -21.21 3.38
CA LEU A 548 5.79 -22.37 3.76
C LEU A 548 6.19 -23.63 3.01
N GLU A 549 6.52 -23.55 1.72
CA GLU A 549 7.06 -24.70 0.97
C GLU A 549 8.36 -25.23 1.59
N VAL A 550 9.28 -24.33 1.97
CA VAL A 550 10.53 -24.69 2.64
C VAL A 550 10.24 -25.35 3.99
N ALA A 551 9.30 -24.81 4.77
CA ALA A 551 8.86 -25.41 6.02
C ALA A 551 8.31 -26.82 5.83
N SER A 552 7.37 -27.03 4.90
CA SER A 552 6.80 -28.34 4.60
C SER A 552 7.85 -29.36 4.17
N ARG A 553 8.77 -28.97 3.28
CA ARG A 553 9.81 -29.86 2.77
C ARG A 553 10.91 -30.13 3.79
N PHE A 554 11.14 -29.21 4.73
CA PHE A 554 12.06 -29.43 5.85
C PHE A 554 11.47 -30.37 6.90
N ASN A 555 10.17 -30.26 7.18
CA ASN A 555 9.44 -31.10 8.13
C ASN A 555 9.11 -32.50 7.59
N GLU A 556 9.44 -32.78 6.32
CA GLU A 556 9.12 -34.05 5.65
C GLU A 556 7.62 -34.35 5.69
N TRP A 557 6.81 -33.30 5.55
CA TRP A 557 5.37 -33.42 5.33
C TRP A 557 5.08 -34.00 3.95
N ASP A 558 3.86 -34.50 3.81
CA ASP A 558 3.29 -35.10 2.61
C ASP A 558 3.74 -34.40 1.30
N LYS A 559 4.13 -35.22 0.32
CA LYS A 559 4.55 -34.76 -1.00
C LYS A 559 3.41 -34.06 -1.76
N HIS A 560 2.17 -34.48 -1.53
CA HIS A 560 0.95 -33.92 -2.11
C HIS A 560 0.49 -32.61 -1.45
N LEU A 561 0.99 -32.31 -0.25
CA LEU A 561 0.72 -31.04 0.42
C LEU A 561 1.33 -29.88 -0.37
N VAL A 562 0.49 -28.93 -0.75
CA VAL A 562 0.87 -27.68 -1.40
C VAL A 562 0.15 -26.53 -0.73
N TRP A 563 0.81 -25.38 -0.62
CA TRP A 563 0.18 -24.17 -0.06
C TRP A 563 -0.37 -23.31 -1.19
N ARG A 564 -1.58 -22.77 -0.99
CA ARG A 564 -2.25 -21.88 -1.93
C ARG A 564 -2.87 -20.70 -1.20
N ILE A 565 -2.91 -19.55 -1.86
CA ILE A 565 -3.74 -18.43 -1.41
C ILE A 565 -5.01 -18.49 -2.24
N ASN A 566 -6.14 -18.78 -1.59
CA ASN A 566 -7.42 -18.92 -2.26
C ASN A 566 -7.87 -17.59 -2.89
N ARG A 567 -8.45 -17.69 -4.09
CA ARG A 567 -8.97 -16.56 -4.84
C ARG A 567 -10.48 -16.60 -4.82
N GLU A 568 -11.07 -15.63 -4.16
CA GLU A 568 -12.50 -15.37 -4.26
C GLU A 568 -12.79 -14.74 -5.64
N VAL A 569 -13.75 -15.29 -6.36
CA VAL A 569 -14.19 -14.78 -7.66
C VAL A 569 -15.65 -14.38 -7.55
N LEU A 570 -15.93 -13.15 -7.97
CA LEU A 570 -17.29 -12.64 -8.10
C LEU A 570 -17.98 -13.31 -9.29
N THR A 571 -19.07 -14.02 -9.00
CA THR A 571 -19.89 -14.70 -10.01
C THR A 571 -21.31 -14.14 -10.03
N THR A 572 -22.08 -14.49 -11.06
CA THR A 572 -23.49 -14.13 -11.12
C THR A 572 -24.28 -14.92 -10.07
N LEU A 573 -25.38 -14.36 -9.60
CA LEU A 573 -26.26 -15.03 -8.64
C LEU A 573 -26.83 -16.35 -9.18
N ASP A 574 -26.90 -16.48 -10.50
CA ASP A 574 -27.27 -17.71 -11.19
C ASP A 574 -26.24 -18.84 -10.97
N SER A 575 -24.96 -18.51 -10.83
CA SER A 575 -23.87 -19.46 -10.59
C SER A 575 -23.61 -19.71 -9.09
N SER A 576 -23.86 -18.72 -8.24
CA SER A 576 -23.80 -18.90 -6.78
C SER A 576 -24.80 -18.03 -6.05
N LYS A 577 -25.51 -18.61 -5.07
CA LYS A 577 -26.49 -17.88 -4.26
C LYS A 577 -25.87 -16.72 -3.45
N THR A 578 -24.58 -16.79 -3.17
CA THR A 578 -23.80 -15.78 -2.46
C THR A 578 -23.19 -14.72 -3.38
N GLY A 579 -23.19 -14.93 -4.70
CA GLY A 579 -22.51 -14.06 -5.68
C GLY A 579 -20.97 -14.15 -5.64
N ILE A 580 -20.43 -15.07 -4.84
CA ILE A 580 -18.99 -15.31 -4.66
C ILE A 580 -18.78 -16.82 -4.74
N THR A 581 -17.87 -17.24 -5.62
CA THR A 581 -17.37 -18.62 -5.65
C THR A 581 -15.88 -18.64 -5.38
N GLN A 582 -15.42 -19.73 -4.76
CA GLN A 582 -14.01 -20.09 -4.83
C GLN A 582 -13.76 -20.61 -6.25
N LYS A 583 -12.72 -20.11 -6.91
CA LYS A 583 -12.36 -20.63 -8.23
C LYS A 583 -11.79 -22.04 -8.05
N GLU A 584 -12.63 -23.06 -8.11
CA GLU A 584 -12.17 -24.36 -8.58
C GLU A 584 -11.62 -24.13 -9.99
N GLU A 585 -10.47 -24.73 -10.33
CA GLU A 585 -9.96 -24.71 -11.70
C GLU A 585 -11.01 -25.39 -12.60
N GLU A 586 -11.99 -24.62 -13.07
CA GLU A 586 -12.85 -24.99 -14.19
C GLU A 586 -11.92 -25.21 -15.38
N THR A 587 -11.90 -26.46 -15.82
CA THR A 587 -11.15 -27.01 -16.96
C THR A 587 -11.31 -26.21 -18.24
#